data_AF-A0AAW0V7B2-F1
#
_entry.id   AF-A0AAW0V7B2-F1
#
_cell.length_a   1.000
_cell.length_b   1.000
_cell.length_c   1.000
_cell.angle_alpha   90.00
_cell.angle_beta   90.00
_cell.angle_gamma   90.00
#
_symmetry.space_group_name_H-M   'P 1'
#
loop_
_entity.id
_entity.type
_entity.pdbx_description
1 polymer ?
#
loop_
_entity_poly.entity_id
_entity_poly.type
_entity_poly.pdbx_seq_one_letter_code
_entity_poly.pdbx_strand_id
1 'polypeptide(L)'
;MFGFLQVRRCGALGCVKLFDHAPEAILECGLTDALYDGLRDSDPIVITNCILALDHILQAEGGIVVNKNIAHYLLSRIMQFSECNAVYVLTILLRYSPKSEEELILLLNALDELLLSRAPAVLVAVVKLFLHWTQDHPHLKKDMLEMIQPSVCKILSRNVSETSCLLLDFLSTLGDICKVFGPHYKYFLVRAKDPGYLKTQKLKVLPLISTEDNVCCLMEEVKPFCSDYQSFRGAVSCMGLLAKVSHAAHNMCLSMLVTLLDAPAERVVIAALECLMNVVLSPPSVEKNISESPPDPVLSQSSSLGNVEVQNQTTLEESLSQLSLHTEEPKPELKALPMPQNELELPQNLTDAIIRALSHEHVQEAAPSLVLYVLGTLAPYLDSAPDILQHISSLAFSPSVHADLVTAAAQIFISRPAQTQLLLAAILARAFKCVGEPASRAALIYATLQEHPSDAAFLLGATVKQSLRSNNEECQEQQLGGSD
;
A
#
# COMPACT_ATOMS: atom_id res chain seq x y z
N MET A 1 34.48 -0.52 43.92
CA MET A 1 34.04 0.15 45.16
C MET A 1 32.56 -0.11 45.46
N PHE A 2 32.08 -1.36 45.47
CA PHE A 2 30.70 -1.69 45.90
C PHE A 2 30.60 -3.20 46.20
N GLY A 3 30.72 -3.61 47.46
CA GLY A 3 30.70 -5.04 47.83
C GLY A 3 29.32 -5.69 47.82
N PHE A 4 28.25 -4.89 47.80
CA PHE A 4 26.86 -5.37 47.86
C PHE A 4 26.16 -5.17 46.52
N LEU A 5 25.54 -6.25 46.02
CA LEU A 5 24.85 -6.29 44.73
C LEU A 5 23.86 -5.15 44.52
N GLN A 6 23.03 -4.86 45.53
CA GLN A 6 22.01 -3.81 45.44
C GLN A 6 22.63 -2.42 45.33
N VAL A 7 23.76 -2.19 46.00
CA VAL A 7 24.47 -0.91 45.94
C VAL A 7 25.12 -0.73 44.58
N ARG A 8 25.65 -1.79 43.95
CA ARG A 8 26.14 -1.72 42.56
C ARG A 8 25.04 -1.34 41.59
N ARG A 9 23.86 -1.98 41.69
CA ARG A 9 22.71 -1.72 40.82
C ARG A 9 22.24 -0.27 40.91
N CYS A 10 22.10 0.24 42.15
CA CYS A 10 21.67 1.61 42.39
C CYS A 10 22.78 2.64 42.11
N GLY A 11 24.05 2.29 42.33
CA GLY A 11 25.20 3.15 42.13
C GLY A 11 25.33 3.63 40.69
N ALA A 12 25.18 2.72 39.72
CA ALA A 12 25.21 3.07 38.29
C ALA A 12 24.11 4.08 37.91
N LEU A 13 22.87 3.87 38.38
CA LEU A 13 21.78 4.83 38.16
C LEU A 13 21.96 6.13 38.96
N GLY A 14 22.67 6.07 40.09
CA GLY A 14 23.07 7.25 40.85
C GLY A 14 23.99 8.17 40.06
N CYS A 15 24.89 7.62 39.24
CA CYS A 15 25.74 8.40 38.34
C CYS A 15 24.91 9.21 37.33
N VAL A 16 23.81 8.67 36.82
CA VAL A 16 22.89 9.41 35.92
C VAL A 16 22.31 10.63 36.62
N LYS A 17 21.74 10.43 37.82
CA LYS A 17 21.18 11.54 38.61
C LYS A 17 22.22 12.58 38.99
N LEU A 18 23.44 12.14 39.28
CA LEU A 18 24.54 13.05 39.59
C LEU A 18 24.90 13.87 38.36
N PHE A 19 24.99 13.26 37.18
CA PHE A 19 25.25 13.96 35.92
C PHE A 19 24.19 15.01 35.62
N ASP A 20 22.91 14.73 35.85
CA ASP A 20 21.80 15.67 35.63
C ASP A 20 21.91 16.95 36.48
N HIS A 21 22.51 16.85 37.67
CA HIS A 21 22.64 17.97 38.60
C HIS A 21 24.04 18.61 38.63
N ALA A 22 25.09 17.82 38.42
CA ALA A 22 26.48 18.21 38.55
C ALA A 22 27.36 17.38 37.57
N PRO A 23 27.36 17.73 36.27
CA PRO A 23 28.10 16.98 35.25
C PRO A 23 29.62 17.04 35.47
N GLU A 24 30.15 18.14 36.00
CA GLU A 24 31.58 18.32 36.30
C GLU A 24 32.10 17.25 37.29
N ALA A 25 31.28 16.90 38.29
CA ALA A 25 31.63 15.90 39.30
C ALA A 25 31.86 14.49 38.71
N ILE A 26 31.23 14.17 37.57
CA ILE A 26 31.41 12.88 36.88
C ILE A 26 32.84 12.75 36.35
N LEU A 27 33.38 13.82 35.77
CA LEU A 27 34.74 13.87 35.24
C LEU A 27 35.76 13.93 36.37
N GLU A 28 35.54 14.78 37.37
CA GLU A 28 36.46 14.95 38.50
C GLU A 28 36.64 13.66 39.31
N CYS A 29 35.57 12.88 39.46
CA CYS A 29 35.60 11.63 40.23
C CYS A 29 35.95 10.40 39.38
N GLY A 30 36.19 10.54 38.06
CA GLY A 30 36.48 9.41 37.17
C GLY A 30 35.34 8.38 37.10
N LEU A 31 34.08 8.82 37.23
CA LEU A 31 32.94 7.91 37.32
C LEU A 31 32.64 7.22 35.99
N THR A 32 33.00 7.83 34.86
CA THR A 32 32.89 7.21 33.53
C THR A 32 33.74 5.94 33.44
N ASP A 33 34.98 5.96 33.91
CA ASP A 33 35.87 4.80 33.91
C ASP A 33 35.34 3.69 34.83
N ALA A 34 34.83 4.06 36.01
CA ALA A 34 34.20 3.12 36.92
C ALA A 34 32.95 2.44 36.33
N LEU A 35 32.18 3.15 35.51
CA LEU A 35 31.04 2.59 34.79
C LEU A 35 31.48 1.62 33.68
N TYR A 36 32.56 1.94 32.95
CA TYR A 36 33.16 1.02 31.97
C TYR A 36 33.70 -0.26 32.62
N ASP A 37 34.34 -0.15 33.79
CA ASP A 37 34.75 -1.31 34.58
C ASP A 37 33.54 -2.14 35.03
N GLY A 38 32.43 -1.47 35.35
CA GLY A 38 31.15 -2.11 35.70
C GLY A 38 30.52 -2.93 34.56
N LEU A 39 30.95 -2.76 33.30
CA LEU A 39 30.49 -3.62 32.20
C LEU A 39 30.98 -5.06 32.32
N ARG A 40 32.03 -5.32 33.13
CA ARG A 40 32.58 -6.66 33.38
C ARG A 40 31.95 -7.35 34.60
N ASP A 41 30.89 -6.76 35.17
CA ASP A 41 30.24 -7.28 36.38
C ASP A 41 29.61 -8.67 36.15
N SER A 42 29.50 -9.48 37.20
CA SER A 42 28.83 -10.77 37.12
C SER A 42 27.31 -10.64 37.00
N ASP A 43 26.71 -9.55 37.47
CA ASP A 43 25.26 -9.35 37.46
C ASP A 43 24.78 -8.64 36.19
N PRO A 44 23.87 -9.24 35.40
CA PRO A 44 23.32 -8.63 34.19
C PRO A 44 22.63 -7.28 34.42
N ILE A 45 22.01 -7.08 35.59
CA ILE A 45 21.33 -5.80 35.90
C ILE A 45 22.35 -4.68 36.13
N VAL A 46 23.46 -4.96 36.81
CA VAL A 46 24.56 -3.99 36.95
C VAL A 46 25.10 -3.62 35.58
N ILE A 47 25.36 -4.60 34.70
CA ILE A 47 25.84 -4.35 33.34
C ILE A 47 24.86 -3.44 32.58
N THR A 48 23.57 -3.79 32.54
CA THR A 48 22.54 -3.00 31.86
C THR A 48 22.46 -1.57 32.41
N ASN A 49 22.50 -1.40 33.73
CA ASN A 49 22.45 -0.07 34.35
C ASN A 49 23.72 0.74 34.04
N CYS A 50 24.89 0.11 33.97
CA CYS A 50 26.12 0.79 33.56
C CYS A 50 26.06 1.23 32.09
N ILE A 51 25.55 0.37 31.19
CA ILE A 51 25.33 0.74 29.78
C ILE A 51 24.37 1.93 29.69
N LEU A 52 23.25 1.87 30.41
CA LEU A 52 22.26 2.96 30.44
C LEU A 52 22.87 4.27 30.95
N ALA A 53 23.66 4.18 32.03
CA ALA A 53 24.33 5.35 32.58
C ALA A 53 25.35 5.94 31.61
N LEU A 54 26.18 5.11 30.98
CA LEU A 54 27.15 5.54 29.98
C LEU A 54 26.47 6.16 28.75
N ASP A 55 25.40 5.54 28.25
CA ASP A 55 24.66 6.04 27.09
C ASP A 55 24.02 7.41 27.36
N HIS A 56 23.52 7.63 28.58
CA HIS A 56 22.96 8.92 29.00
C HIS A 56 24.04 9.98 29.25
N ILE A 57 25.10 9.65 29.99
CA ILE A 57 26.19 10.60 30.31
C ILE A 57 26.91 11.05 29.03
N LEU A 58 27.15 10.13 28.10
CA LEU A 58 27.86 10.41 26.85
C LEU A 58 26.92 10.85 25.72
N GLN A 59 25.64 11.14 26.01
CA GLN A 59 24.66 11.45 24.98
C GLN A 59 25.09 12.63 24.08
N ALA A 60 25.80 13.61 24.62
CA ALA A 60 26.35 14.74 23.86
C ALA A 60 27.38 14.33 22.80
N GLU A 61 28.07 13.21 23.01
CA GLU A 61 29.07 12.63 22.09
C GLU A 61 28.46 11.57 21.15
N GLY A 62 27.14 11.37 21.21
CA GLY A 62 26.43 10.31 20.51
C GLY A 62 26.19 9.05 21.35
N GLY A 63 26.46 9.09 22.66
CA GLY A 63 26.23 8.02 23.63
C GLY A 63 27.37 7.00 23.70
N ILE A 64 27.09 5.82 24.28
CA ILE A 64 28.13 4.79 24.49
C ILE A 64 28.66 4.26 23.14
N VAL A 65 29.99 4.20 23.03
CA VAL A 65 30.68 3.57 21.89
C VAL A 65 30.88 2.09 22.18
N VAL A 66 30.27 1.25 21.34
CA VAL A 66 30.37 -0.20 21.46
C VAL A 66 31.52 -0.69 20.60
N ASN A 67 32.58 -1.18 21.24
CA ASN A 67 33.70 -1.83 20.54
C ASN A 67 33.49 -3.36 20.43
N LYS A 68 34.37 -4.03 19.68
CA LYS A 68 34.36 -5.49 19.50
C LYS A 68 34.27 -6.25 20.82
N ASN A 69 35.10 -5.90 21.80
CA ASN A 69 35.15 -6.62 23.07
C ASN A 69 33.85 -6.49 23.86
N ILE A 70 33.24 -5.30 23.88
CA ILE A 70 31.95 -5.06 24.53
C ILE A 70 30.85 -5.83 23.79
N ALA A 71 30.80 -5.74 22.46
CA ALA A 71 29.78 -6.43 21.65
C ALA A 71 29.80 -7.95 21.88
N HIS A 72 30.97 -8.58 21.73
CA HIS A 72 31.14 -10.02 21.95
C HIS A 72 30.83 -10.43 23.39
N TYR A 73 31.27 -9.64 24.38
CA TYR A 73 30.99 -9.94 25.78
C TYR A 73 29.50 -9.90 26.09
N LEU A 74 28.80 -8.83 25.69
CA LEU A 74 27.37 -8.68 25.91
C LEU A 74 26.57 -9.77 25.22
N LEU A 75 26.92 -10.10 23.97
CA LEU A 75 26.22 -11.10 23.20
C LEU A 75 26.45 -12.52 23.75
N SER A 76 27.67 -12.85 24.16
CA SER A 76 28.00 -14.17 24.76
C SER A 76 27.21 -14.46 26.05
N ARG A 77 26.73 -13.41 26.72
CA ARG A 77 26.01 -13.50 27.99
C ARG A 77 24.52 -13.16 27.85
N ILE A 78 24.03 -12.87 26.65
CA ILE A 78 22.70 -12.28 26.42
C ILE A 78 21.57 -13.13 27.02
N MET A 79 21.72 -14.45 27.07
CA MET A 79 20.78 -15.40 27.69
C MET A 79 20.64 -15.26 29.21
N GLN A 80 21.60 -14.62 29.87
CA GLN A 80 21.57 -14.37 31.32
C GLN A 80 20.76 -13.12 31.66
N PHE A 81 20.49 -12.25 30.68
CA PHE A 81 19.73 -11.04 30.88
C PHE A 81 18.22 -11.35 30.93
N SER A 82 17.49 -10.64 31.77
CA SER A 82 16.01 -10.64 31.70
C SER A 82 15.55 -10.09 30.34
N GLU A 83 14.33 -10.44 29.92
CA GLU A 83 13.78 -10.03 28.62
C GLU A 83 13.90 -8.50 28.36
N CYS A 84 13.57 -7.68 29.35
CA CYS A 84 13.66 -6.22 29.23
C CYS A 84 15.11 -5.75 29.05
N ASN A 85 16.03 -6.31 29.83
CA ASN A 85 17.45 -5.95 29.74
C ASN A 85 18.08 -6.43 28.43
N ALA A 86 17.69 -7.63 27.97
CA ALA A 86 18.15 -8.17 26.70
C ALA A 86 17.72 -7.26 25.53
N VAL A 87 16.47 -6.78 25.51
CA VAL A 87 15.99 -5.81 24.51
C VAL A 87 16.85 -4.54 24.52
N TYR A 88 17.16 -4.00 25.70
CA TYR A 88 17.99 -2.81 25.80
C TYR A 88 19.41 -3.05 25.28
N VAL A 89 20.03 -4.16 25.68
CA VAL A 89 21.37 -4.55 25.21
C VAL A 89 21.39 -4.73 23.68
N LEU A 90 20.41 -5.44 23.11
CA LEU A 90 20.28 -5.63 21.66
C LEU A 90 20.10 -4.30 20.91
N THR A 91 19.38 -3.36 21.51
CA THR A 91 19.21 -2.00 20.94
C THR A 91 20.53 -1.24 20.92
N ILE A 92 21.35 -1.36 21.98
CA ILE A 92 22.69 -0.75 22.03
C ILE A 92 23.65 -1.42 21.03
N LEU A 93 23.52 -2.73 20.80
CA LEU A 93 24.32 -3.46 19.80
C LEU A 93 24.08 -2.99 18.36
N LEU A 94 22.97 -2.31 18.04
CA LEU A 94 22.76 -1.67 16.73
C LEU A 94 23.80 -0.60 16.41
N ARG A 95 24.55 -0.11 17.40
CA ARG A 95 25.65 0.85 17.20
C ARG A 95 26.97 0.19 16.80
N TYR A 96 27.02 -1.13 16.80
CA TYR A 96 28.19 -1.91 16.40
C TYR A 96 27.97 -2.54 15.03
N SER A 97 28.96 -2.46 14.15
CA SER A 97 28.99 -3.19 12.88
C SER A 97 30.18 -4.16 12.87
N PRO A 98 29.97 -5.46 12.59
CA PRO A 98 31.04 -6.44 12.41
C PRO A 98 31.98 -6.01 11.27
N LYS A 99 33.28 -6.27 11.41
CA LYS A 99 34.29 -5.85 10.41
C LYS A 99 34.71 -6.96 9.45
N SER A 100 34.53 -8.22 9.85
CA SER A 100 34.92 -9.41 9.09
C SER A 100 33.71 -10.32 8.94
N GLU A 101 33.60 -11.03 7.81
CA GLU A 101 32.55 -12.03 7.58
C GLU A 101 32.60 -13.16 8.63
N GLU A 102 33.80 -13.58 9.04
CA GLU A 102 33.96 -14.60 10.10
C GLU A 102 33.37 -14.12 11.44
N GLU A 103 33.56 -12.83 11.74
CA GLU A 103 33.01 -12.21 12.94
C GLU A 103 31.49 -12.08 12.84
N LEU A 104 30.98 -11.66 11.67
CA LEU A 104 29.55 -11.58 11.41
C LEU A 104 28.88 -12.93 11.67
N ILE A 105 29.39 -14.02 11.08
CA ILE A 105 28.83 -15.36 11.25
C ILE A 105 28.83 -15.78 12.73
N LEU A 106 29.91 -15.54 13.46
CA LEU A 106 29.97 -15.84 14.90
C LEU A 106 28.91 -15.08 15.70
N LEU A 107 28.69 -13.81 15.39
CA LEU A 107 27.69 -12.97 16.07
C LEU A 107 26.26 -13.40 15.69
N LEU A 108 26.01 -13.72 14.42
CA LEU A 108 24.70 -14.22 13.97
C LEU A 108 24.33 -15.54 14.64
N ASN A 109 25.25 -16.49 14.74
CA ASN A 109 25.02 -17.77 15.44
C ASN A 109 24.65 -17.56 16.92
N ALA A 110 25.17 -16.51 17.56
CA ALA A 110 24.80 -16.17 18.93
C ALA A 110 23.40 -15.53 19.06
N LEU A 111 22.80 -15.08 17.94
CA LEU A 111 21.42 -14.58 17.88
C LEU A 111 20.38 -15.70 17.64
N ASP A 112 20.78 -16.88 17.15
CA ASP A 112 19.85 -17.95 16.75
C ASP A 112 18.89 -18.36 17.88
N GLU A 113 19.39 -18.55 19.10
CA GLU A 113 18.54 -18.87 20.26
C GLU A 113 17.55 -17.74 20.58
N LEU A 114 17.93 -16.48 20.33
CA LEU A 114 17.05 -15.32 20.55
C LEU A 114 15.99 -15.18 19.46
N LEU A 115 16.26 -15.60 18.22
CA LEU A 115 15.26 -15.66 17.14
C LEU A 115 14.16 -16.68 17.45
N LEU A 116 14.44 -17.65 18.32
CA LEU A 116 13.47 -18.61 18.84
C LEU A 116 12.73 -18.12 20.10
N SER A 117 12.95 -16.86 20.50
CA SER A 117 12.36 -16.30 21.71
C SER A 117 10.83 -16.19 21.64
N ARG A 118 10.19 -16.51 22.76
CA ARG A 118 8.73 -16.37 22.93
C ARG A 118 8.33 -14.99 23.46
N ALA A 119 9.30 -14.12 23.70
CA ALA A 119 9.09 -12.76 24.14
C ALA A 119 9.06 -11.85 22.89
N PRO A 120 7.92 -11.22 22.57
CA PRO A 120 7.75 -10.46 21.33
C PRO A 120 8.74 -9.30 21.22
N ALA A 121 9.00 -8.59 22.33
CA ALA A 121 9.94 -7.48 22.34
C ALA A 121 11.38 -7.92 22.04
N VAL A 122 11.81 -9.04 22.64
CA VAL A 122 13.13 -9.64 22.36
C VAL A 122 13.21 -10.06 20.89
N LEU A 123 12.22 -10.82 20.40
CA LEU A 123 12.17 -11.27 19.02
C LEU A 123 12.31 -10.11 18.02
N VAL A 124 11.52 -9.05 18.20
CA VAL A 124 11.57 -7.86 17.33
C VAL A 124 12.94 -7.17 17.40
N ALA A 125 13.52 -7.03 18.60
CA ALA A 125 14.83 -6.41 18.76
C ALA A 125 15.94 -7.21 18.08
N VAL A 126 15.91 -8.54 18.20
CA VAL A 126 16.88 -9.45 17.58
C VAL A 126 16.76 -9.43 16.07
N VAL A 127 15.54 -9.49 15.53
CA VAL A 127 15.32 -9.42 14.08
C VAL A 127 15.80 -8.09 13.52
N LYS A 128 15.57 -6.96 14.22
CA LYS A 128 16.11 -5.66 13.82
C LYS A 128 17.64 -5.65 13.80
N LEU A 129 18.28 -6.23 14.81
CA LEU A 129 19.75 -6.34 14.88
C LEU A 129 20.29 -7.24 13.76
N PHE A 130 19.65 -8.39 13.54
CA PHE A 130 19.99 -9.32 12.47
C PHE A 130 19.95 -8.61 11.11
N LEU A 131 18.83 -7.96 10.78
CA LEU A 131 18.67 -7.24 9.50
C LEU A 131 19.64 -6.07 9.36
N HIS A 132 20.01 -5.42 10.47
CA HIS A 132 21.02 -4.36 10.45
C HIS A 132 22.41 -4.89 10.10
N TRP A 133 22.79 -6.06 10.61
CA TRP A 133 24.09 -6.68 10.30
C TRP A 133 24.12 -7.41 8.95
N THR A 134 22.97 -7.82 8.42
CA THR A 134 22.89 -8.56 7.15
C THR A 134 22.39 -7.71 5.98
N GLN A 135 22.57 -6.38 6.00
CA GLN A 135 22.12 -5.50 4.90
C GLN A 135 22.73 -5.89 3.55
N ASP A 136 23.99 -6.34 3.55
CA ASP A 136 24.73 -6.78 2.35
C ASP A 136 24.45 -8.24 1.95
N HIS A 137 23.69 -8.99 2.77
CA HIS A 137 23.42 -10.42 2.58
C HIS A 137 21.91 -10.73 2.53
N PRO A 138 21.20 -10.34 1.45
CA PRO A 138 19.74 -10.46 1.37
C PRO A 138 19.21 -11.89 1.41
N HIS A 139 20.04 -12.89 1.09
CA HIS A 139 19.67 -14.30 1.18
C HIS A 139 19.39 -14.74 2.63
N LEU A 140 20.13 -14.21 3.61
CA LEU A 140 19.97 -14.54 5.04
C LEU A 140 18.62 -14.09 5.61
N LYS A 141 17.96 -13.10 4.98
CA LYS A 141 16.62 -12.66 5.37
C LYS A 141 15.60 -13.81 5.27
N LYS A 142 15.71 -14.67 4.26
CA LYS A 142 14.79 -15.81 4.08
C LYS A 142 14.99 -16.84 5.19
N ASP A 143 16.23 -17.21 5.46
CA ASP A 143 16.59 -18.16 6.52
C ASP A 143 16.12 -17.64 7.89
N MET A 144 16.32 -16.35 8.16
CA MET A 144 15.82 -15.70 9.37
C MET A 144 14.29 -15.76 9.47
N LEU A 145 13.55 -15.50 8.38
CA LEU A 145 12.09 -15.59 8.38
C LEU A 145 11.62 -17.02 8.72
N GLU A 146 12.26 -18.04 8.14
CA GLU A 146 11.99 -19.44 8.45
C GLU A 146 12.29 -19.78 9.93
N MET A 147 13.39 -19.24 10.48
CA MET A 147 13.74 -19.43 11.89
C MET A 147 12.72 -18.80 12.86
N ILE A 148 12.24 -17.58 12.58
CA ILE A 148 11.30 -16.89 13.49
C ILE A 148 9.86 -17.42 13.38
N GLN A 149 9.52 -18.10 12.29
CA GLN A 149 8.18 -18.63 12.00
C GLN A 149 7.53 -19.33 13.21
N PRO A 150 8.15 -20.35 13.85
CA PRO A 150 7.55 -21.05 14.98
C PRO A 150 7.31 -20.12 16.18
N SER A 151 8.22 -19.18 16.45
CA SER A 151 8.10 -18.20 17.54
C SER A 151 6.94 -17.25 17.30
N VAL A 152 6.84 -16.69 16.09
CA VAL A 152 5.76 -15.78 15.69
C VAL A 152 4.41 -16.47 15.82
N CYS A 153 4.25 -17.68 15.26
CA CYS A 153 3.01 -18.44 15.36
C CYS A 153 2.63 -18.75 16.82
N LYS A 154 3.61 -19.06 17.67
CA LYS A 154 3.39 -19.30 19.10
C LYS A 154 3.03 -18.04 19.89
N ILE A 155 3.54 -16.87 19.50
CA ILE A 155 3.15 -15.59 20.10
C ILE A 155 1.71 -15.25 19.69
N LEU A 156 1.37 -15.38 18.40
CA LEU A 156 0.02 -15.11 17.90
C LEU A 156 -1.03 -16.05 18.51
N SER A 157 -0.69 -17.32 18.77
CA SER A 157 -1.61 -18.28 19.39
C SER A 157 -2.01 -17.94 20.83
N ARG A 158 -1.24 -17.08 21.52
CA ARG A 158 -1.61 -16.56 22.85
C ARG A 158 -2.76 -15.56 22.80
N ASN A 159 -3.06 -15.01 21.63
CA ASN A 159 -4.23 -14.18 21.40
C ASN A 159 -4.30 -12.90 22.25
N VAL A 160 -3.15 -12.32 22.58
CA VAL A 160 -3.04 -11.03 23.29
C VAL A 160 -3.12 -9.90 22.27
N SER A 161 -4.17 -9.08 22.36
CA SER A 161 -4.56 -8.16 21.28
C SER A 161 -3.49 -7.14 20.90
N GLU A 162 -2.87 -6.49 21.89
CA GLU A 162 -1.86 -5.45 21.72
C GLU A 162 -0.58 -6.05 21.12
N THR A 163 -0.11 -7.16 21.69
CA THR A 163 1.07 -7.89 21.21
C THR A 163 0.89 -8.37 19.78
N SER A 164 -0.26 -8.98 19.47
CA SER A 164 -0.57 -9.45 18.11
C SER A 164 -0.63 -8.27 17.14
N CYS A 165 -1.23 -7.15 17.51
CA CYS A 165 -1.30 -5.96 16.67
C CYS A 165 0.09 -5.44 16.30
N LEU A 166 0.96 -5.25 17.29
CA LEU A 166 2.32 -4.74 17.08
C LEU A 166 3.19 -5.73 16.30
N LEU A 167 3.03 -7.03 16.57
CA LEU A 167 3.78 -8.07 15.86
C LEU A 167 3.35 -8.15 14.38
N LEU A 168 2.05 -8.03 14.10
CA LEU A 168 1.54 -8.02 12.73
C LEU A 168 2.03 -6.80 11.94
N ASP A 169 1.99 -5.62 12.55
CA ASP A 169 2.52 -4.39 11.96
C ASP A 169 4.03 -4.54 11.64
N PHE A 170 4.79 -5.11 12.58
CA PHE A 170 6.20 -5.42 12.36
C PHE A 170 6.41 -6.40 11.19
N LEU A 171 5.66 -7.51 11.11
CA LEU A 171 5.78 -8.47 10.02
C LEU A 171 5.46 -7.84 8.66
N SER A 172 4.49 -6.92 8.59
CA SER A 172 4.21 -6.16 7.36
C SER A 172 5.40 -5.33 6.90
N THR A 173 6.23 -4.80 7.82
CA THR A 173 7.44 -4.05 7.45
C THR A 173 8.58 -4.92 6.91
N LEU A 174 8.58 -6.23 7.21
CA LEU A 174 9.62 -7.14 6.74
C LEU A 174 9.51 -7.44 5.25
N GLY A 175 8.29 -7.51 4.70
CA GLY A 175 8.04 -7.94 3.32
C GLY A 175 8.38 -9.42 3.08
N ASP A 176 7.92 -9.96 1.94
CA ASP A 176 8.20 -11.34 1.48
C ASP A 176 7.78 -12.47 2.45
N ILE A 177 6.83 -12.19 3.34
CA ILE A 177 6.40 -13.13 4.38
C ILE A 177 5.51 -14.28 3.85
N CYS A 178 5.02 -14.18 2.61
CA CYS A 178 4.04 -15.12 2.06
C CYS A 178 4.52 -16.57 2.07
N LYS A 179 5.75 -16.84 1.61
CA LYS A 179 6.27 -18.21 1.49
C LYS A 179 6.38 -18.93 2.83
N VAL A 180 6.74 -18.19 3.87
CA VAL A 180 6.99 -18.74 5.21
C VAL A 180 5.70 -18.86 6.02
N PHE A 181 4.83 -17.84 5.96
CA PHE A 181 3.64 -17.78 6.81
C PHE A 181 2.36 -18.26 6.11
N GLY A 182 2.35 -18.38 4.78
CA GLY A 182 1.21 -18.84 3.99
C GLY A 182 0.65 -20.19 4.43
N PRO A 183 1.47 -21.24 4.67
CA PRO A 183 0.99 -22.52 5.21
C PRO A 183 0.39 -22.42 6.63
N HIS A 184 0.72 -21.35 7.36
CA HIS A 184 0.35 -21.11 8.75
C HIS A 184 -0.69 -19.97 8.90
N TYR A 185 -1.43 -19.66 7.84
CA TYR A 185 -2.40 -18.56 7.80
C TYR A 185 -3.44 -18.58 8.93
N LYS A 186 -3.75 -19.76 9.48
CA LYS A 186 -4.74 -19.93 10.57
C LYS A 186 -4.44 -19.08 11.82
N TYR A 187 -3.17 -18.77 12.10
CA TYR A 187 -2.79 -17.91 13.23
C TYR A 187 -3.11 -16.42 13.02
N PHE A 188 -3.35 -16.01 11.76
CA PHE A 188 -3.58 -14.64 11.36
C PHE A 188 -5.07 -14.30 11.20
N LEU A 189 -5.95 -15.30 11.30
CA LEU A 189 -7.39 -15.13 11.08
C LEU A 189 -8.02 -14.16 12.08
N VAL A 190 -8.97 -13.39 11.57
CA VAL A 190 -9.75 -12.41 12.33
C VAL A 190 -10.78 -13.14 13.20
N ARG A 191 -10.92 -12.73 14.47
CA ARG A 191 -11.94 -13.29 15.37
C ARG A 191 -13.00 -12.25 15.68
N ALA A 192 -14.23 -12.70 15.91
CA ALA A 192 -15.34 -11.82 16.27
C ALA A 192 -15.05 -10.96 17.53
N LYS A 193 -14.33 -11.52 18.50
CA LYS A 193 -13.94 -10.87 19.77
C LYS A 193 -12.71 -9.96 19.67
N ASP A 194 -12.02 -9.95 18.52
CA ASP A 194 -10.84 -9.09 18.37
C ASP A 194 -11.28 -7.60 18.38
N PRO A 195 -10.52 -6.71 19.03
CA PRO A 195 -10.82 -5.28 19.00
C PRO A 195 -10.65 -4.71 17.58
N GLY A 196 -11.34 -3.61 17.28
CA GLY A 196 -11.39 -3.03 15.92
C GLY A 196 -10.01 -2.73 15.32
N TYR A 197 -9.05 -2.25 16.12
CA TYR A 197 -7.68 -2.02 15.66
C TYR A 197 -6.97 -3.31 15.22
N LEU A 198 -7.15 -4.41 15.95
CA LEU A 198 -6.55 -5.70 15.63
C LEU A 198 -7.23 -6.34 14.41
N LYS A 199 -8.56 -6.25 14.31
CA LYS A 199 -9.29 -6.68 13.10
C LYS A 199 -8.73 -5.98 11.86
N THR A 200 -8.55 -4.66 11.94
CA THR A 200 -7.99 -3.86 10.85
C THR A 200 -6.59 -4.33 10.46
N GLN A 201 -5.72 -4.59 11.43
CA GLN A 201 -4.36 -5.06 11.14
C GLN A 201 -4.33 -6.48 10.55
N LYS A 202 -5.11 -7.41 11.11
CA LYS A 202 -5.22 -8.77 10.55
C LYS A 202 -5.70 -8.74 9.11
N LEU A 203 -6.74 -7.96 8.80
CA LEU A 203 -7.27 -7.80 7.44
C LEU A 203 -6.25 -7.21 6.45
N LYS A 204 -5.29 -6.39 6.92
CA LYS A 204 -4.18 -5.90 6.08
C LYS A 204 -3.11 -6.97 5.83
N VAL A 205 -2.87 -7.87 6.78
CA VAL A 205 -1.84 -8.91 6.66
C VAL A 205 -2.31 -10.12 5.85
N LEU A 206 -3.61 -10.46 5.88
CA LEU A 206 -4.12 -11.66 5.18
C LEU A 206 -3.76 -11.69 3.68
N PRO A 207 -3.88 -10.61 2.89
CA PRO A 207 -3.44 -10.60 1.50
C PRO A 207 -1.92 -10.75 1.31
N LEU A 208 -1.11 -10.42 2.31
CA LEU A 208 0.35 -10.58 2.26
C LEU A 208 0.82 -12.02 2.45
N ILE A 209 -0.05 -12.88 3.00
CA ILE A 209 0.22 -14.30 3.26
C ILE A 209 -0.67 -15.23 2.45
N SER A 210 -1.45 -14.69 1.51
CA SER A 210 -2.32 -15.49 0.66
C SER A 210 -1.54 -16.18 -0.45
N THR A 211 -1.84 -17.47 -0.65
CA THR A 211 -1.35 -18.31 -1.73
C THR A 211 -2.54 -18.86 -2.53
N GLU A 212 -2.30 -19.40 -3.72
CA GLU A 212 -3.36 -20.02 -4.53
C GLU A 212 -4.08 -21.15 -3.77
N ASP A 213 -3.38 -21.86 -2.89
CA ASP A 213 -3.93 -22.98 -2.10
C ASP A 213 -4.84 -22.52 -0.94
N ASN A 214 -4.57 -21.35 -0.35
CA ASN A 214 -5.26 -20.91 0.86
C ASN A 214 -6.30 -19.80 0.63
N VAL A 215 -6.27 -19.13 -0.54
CA VAL A 215 -7.05 -17.92 -0.79
C VAL A 215 -8.56 -18.14 -0.64
N CYS A 216 -9.11 -19.24 -1.15
CA CYS A 216 -10.54 -19.51 -1.05
C CYS A 216 -10.99 -19.66 0.41
N CYS A 217 -10.22 -20.38 1.23
CA CYS A 217 -10.47 -20.53 2.66
C CYS A 217 -10.38 -19.17 3.38
N LEU A 218 -9.40 -18.34 3.05
CA LEU A 218 -9.27 -17.00 3.62
C LEU A 218 -10.49 -16.13 3.29
N MET A 219 -11.00 -16.21 2.07
CA MET A 219 -12.18 -15.47 1.66
C MET A 219 -13.45 -15.89 2.42
N GLU A 220 -13.62 -17.18 2.69
CA GLU A 220 -14.73 -17.68 3.51
C GLU A 220 -14.67 -17.15 4.95
N GLU A 221 -13.47 -17.08 5.54
CA GLU A 221 -13.24 -16.54 6.89
C GLU A 221 -13.42 -15.02 6.97
N VAL A 222 -13.10 -14.28 5.91
CA VAL A 222 -13.25 -12.81 5.86
C VAL A 222 -14.69 -12.38 5.57
N LYS A 223 -15.47 -13.20 4.84
CA LYS A 223 -16.85 -12.89 4.41
C LYS A 223 -17.77 -12.37 5.54
N PRO A 224 -17.84 -12.98 6.74
CA PRO A 224 -18.70 -12.49 7.82
C PRO A 224 -18.36 -11.06 8.28
N PHE A 225 -17.11 -10.64 8.14
CA PHE A 225 -16.65 -9.31 8.56
C PHE A 225 -16.97 -8.21 7.54
N CYS A 226 -17.41 -8.57 6.33
CA CYS A 226 -17.82 -7.62 5.29
C CYS A 226 -19.12 -6.89 5.63
N SER A 227 -19.92 -7.44 6.55
CA SER A 227 -21.14 -6.81 7.08
C SER A 227 -20.99 -6.34 8.53
N ASP A 228 -19.79 -6.45 9.12
CA ASP A 228 -19.53 -6.02 10.50
C ASP A 228 -19.41 -4.51 10.60
N TYR A 229 -20.09 -3.90 11.59
CA TYR A 229 -20.19 -2.44 11.73
C TYR A 229 -18.83 -1.73 11.81
N GLN A 230 -17.84 -2.35 12.47
CA GLN A 230 -16.53 -1.74 12.68
C GLN A 230 -15.51 -2.07 11.58
N SER A 231 -15.57 -3.27 10.98
CA SER A 231 -14.52 -3.76 10.08
C SER A 231 -14.93 -3.93 8.62
N PHE A 232 -16.20 -3.65 8.25
CA PHE A 232 -16.69 -3.88 6.89
C PHE A 232 -15.77 -3.33 5.81
N ARG A 233 -15.32 -2.07 5.93
CA ARG A 233 -14.48 -1.44 4.90
C ARG A 233 -13.14 -2.14 4.71
N GLY A 234 -12.49 -2.50 5.81
CA GLY A 234 -11.24 -3.27 5.78
C GLY A 234 -11.44 -4.69 5.22
N ALA A 235 -12.57 -5.32 5.55
CA ALA A 235 -12.87 -6.67 5.09
C ALA A 235 -13.19 -6.71 3.60
N VAL A 236 -14.02 -5.79 3.12
CA VAL A 236 -14.35 -5.64 1.70
C VAL A 236 -13.11 -5.29 0.88
N SER A 237 -12.24 -4.40 1.38
CA SER A 237 -10.95 -4.13 0.73
C SER A 237 -10.03 -5.35 0.72
N CYS A 238 -9.96 -6.11 1.82
CA CYS A 238 -9.19 -7.35 1.89
C CYS A 238 -9.69 -8.37 0.85
N MET A 239 -11.00 -8.54 0.71
CA MET A 239 -11.60 -9.42 -0.30
C MET A 239 -11.19 -9.03 -1.72
N GLY A 240 -11.17 -7.72 -2.03
CA GLY A 240 -10.73 -7.23 -3.33
C GLY A 240 -9.24 -7.47 -3.62
N LEU A 241 -8.39 -7.46 -2.60
CA LEU A 241 -6.97 -7.83 -2.74
C LEU A 241 -6.79 -9.34 -2.95
N LEU A 242 -7.51 -10.16 -2.17
CA LEU A 242 -7.50 -11.62 -2.32
C LEU A 242 -8.02 -12.08 -3.69
N ALA A 243 -9.00 -11.36 -4.26
CA ALA A 243 -9.55 -11.62 -5.58
C ALA A 243 -8.51 -11.56 -6.72
N LYS A 244 -7.37 -10.89 -6.50
CA LYS A 244 -6.30 -10.75 -7.49
C LYS A 244 -5.35 -11.95 -7.54
N VAL A 245 -5.40 -12.83 -6.53
CA VAL A 245 -4.48 -13.97 -6.38
C VAL A 245 -4.84 -15.11 -7.33
N SER A 246 -6.12 -15.36 -7.58
CA SER A 246 -6.58 -16.50 -8.39
C SER A 246 -7.93 -16.23 -9.04
N HIS A 247 -8.21 -16.87 -10.19
CA HIS A 247 -9.52 -16.79 -10.85
C HIS A 247 -10.68 -17.33 -10.00
N ALA A 248 -10.44 -18.35 -9.18
CA ALA A 248 -11.46 -18.87 -8.27
C ALA A 248 -11.81 -17.82 -7.20
N ALA A 249 -10.78 -17.18 -6.63
CA ALA A 249 -10.94 -16.08 -5.68
C ALA A 249 -11.66 -14.88 -6.32
N HIS A 250 -11.34 -14.55 -7.57
CA HIS A 250 -12.01 -13.51 -8.33
C HIS A 250 -13.52 -13.76 -8.42
N ASN A 251 -13.93 -14.96 -8.84
CA ASN A 251 -15.36 -15.33 -8.95
C ASN A 251 -16.08 -15.33 -7.60
N MET A 252 -15.42 -15.82 -6.54
CA MET A 252 -15.95 -15.74 -5.18
C MET A 252 -16.15 -14.28 -4.74
N CYS A 253 -15.22 -13.38 -5.07
CA CYS A 253 -15.33 -11.96 -4.75
C CYS A 253 -16.53 -11.34 -5.46
N LEU A 254 -16.68 -11.56 -6.78
CA LEU A 254 -17.83 -11.06 -7.54
C LEU A 254 -19.15 -11.56 -6.97
N SER A 255 -19.26 -12.85 -6.64
CA SER A 255 -20.47 -13.41 -6.03
C SER A 255 -20.81 -12.76 -4.68
N MET A 256 -19.80 -12.42 -3.89
CA MET A 256 -19.96 -11.73 -2.62
C MET A 256 -20.36 -10.26 -2.83
N LEU A 257 -19.77 -9.58 -3.81
CA LEU A 257 -20.11 -8.20 -4.15
C LEU A 257 -21.58 -8.07 -4.55
N VAL A 258 -22.14 -9.01 -5.32
CA VAL A 258 -23.59 -9.05 -5.62
C VAL A 258 -24.41 -9.00 -4.33
N THR A 259 -24.04 -9.80 -3.33
CA THR A 259 -24.77 -9.81 -2.04
C THR A 259 -24.59 -8.54 -1.22
N LEU A 260 -23.44 -7.87 -1.31
CA LEU A 260 -23.18 -6.62 -0.58
C LEU A 260 -23.81 -5.39 -1.24
N LEU A 261 -23.92 -5.38 -2.56
CA LEU A 261 -24.61 -4.32 -3.30
C LEU A 261 -26.11 -4.29 -2.96
N ASP A 262 -26.67 -5.43 -2.58
CA ASP A 262 -28.06 -5.58 -2.12
C ASP A 262 -28.25 -5.33 -0.61
N ALA A 263 -27.19 -4.92 0.09
CA ALA A 263 -27.26 -4.69 1.53
C ALA A 263 -28.11 -3.44 1.85
N PRO A 264 -28.87 -3.45 2.97
CA PRO A 264 -29.69 -2.30 3.36
C PRO A 264 -28.86 -1.10 3.85
N ALA A 265 -27.60 -1.32 4.24
CA ALA A 265 -26.73 -0.29 4.76
C ALA A 265 -25.93 0.36 3.61
N GLU A 266 -26.23 1.63 3.31
CA GLU A 266 -25.57 2.40 2.24
C GLU A 266 -24.04 2.36 2.31
N ARG A 267 -23.46 2.39 3.53
CA ARG A 267 -22.01 2.39 3.74
C ARG A 267 -21.36 1.10 3.24
N VAL A 268 -22.07 -0.03 3.35
CA VAL A 268 -21.60 -1.33 2.85
C VAL A 268 -21.66 -1.35 1.33
N VAL A 269 -22.73 -0.81 0.74
CA VAL A 269 -22.88 -0.67 -0.72
C VAL A 269 -21.77 0.20 -1.31
N ILE A 270 -21.46 1.34 -0.69
CA ILE A 270 -20.36 2.23 -1.11
C ILE A 270 -19.02 1.48 -1.09
N ALA A 271 -18.71 0.78 0.00
CA ALA A 271 -17.47 -0.01 0.10
C ALA A 271 -17.42 -1.14 -0.94
N ALA A 272 -18.56 -1.77 -1.25
CA ALA A 272 -18.65 -2.79 -2.29
C ALA A 272 -18.40 -2.19 -3.68
N LEU A 273 -18.91 -0.99 -3.98
CA LEU A 273 -18.63 -0.27 -5.22
C LEU A 273 -17.14 0.12 -5.34
N GLU A 274 -16.51 0.62 -4.27
CA GLU A 274 -15.06 0.88 -4.23
C GLU A 274 -14.25 -0.39 -4.58
N CYS A 275 -14.64 -1.53 -3.98
CA CYS A 275 -13.99 -2.81 -4.20
C CYS A 275 -14.21 -3.37 -5.61
N LEU A 276 -15.44 -3.25 -6.13
CA LEU A 276 -15.78 -3.65 -7.49
C LEU A 276 -14.87 -2.96 -8.51
N MET A 277 -14.70 -1.64 -8.40
CA MET A 277 -13.81 -0.90 -9.30
C MET A 277 -12.37 -1.37 -9.19
N ASN A 278 -11.88 -1.65 -7.98
CA ASN A 278 -10.52 -2.14 -7.76
C ASN A 278 -10.27 -3.55 -8.34
N VAL A 279 -11.30 -4.39 -8.40
CA VAL A 279 -11.24 -5.76 -8.93
C VAL A 279 -11.41 -5.77 -10.46
N VAL A 280 -12.32 -4.96 -10.99
CA VAL A 280 -12.62 -4.87 -12.43
C VAL A 280 -11.51 -4.16 -13.20
N LEU A 281 -10.93 -3.08 -12.67
CA LEU A 281 -9.88 -2.31 -13.34
C LEU A 281 -8.49 -2.95 -13.27
N SER A 282 -8.33 -3.95 -12.42
CA SER A 282 -7.06 -4.64 -12.18
C SER A 282 -7.35 -6.14 -12.14
N PRO A 283 -7.66 -6.77 -13.29
CA PRO A 283 -7.89 -8.20 -13.35
C PRO A 283 -6.68 -8.98 -12.81
N PRO A 284 -6.87 -10.22 -12.31
CA PRO A 284 -5.79 -11.02 -11.77
C PRO A 284 -4.67 -11.15 -12.81
N SER A 285 -3.50 -10.59 -12.49
CA SER A 285 -2.31 -10.70 -13.33
C SER A 285 -1.76 -12.10 -13.12
N VAL A 286 -1.97 -13.00 -14.09
CA VAL A 286 -1.27 -14.28 -14.12
C VAL A 286 0.21 -13.98 -14.39
N GLU A 287 1.00 -13.80 -13.35
CA GLU A 287 2.45 -13.70 -13.46
C GLU A 287 2.98 -15.02 -14.03
N LYS A 288 3.34 -15.02 -15.32
CA LYS A 288 4.17 -16.07 -15.89
C LYS A 288 5.54 -15.99 -15.23
N ASN A 289 5.93 -17.10 -14.60
CA ASN A 289 7.28 -17.38 -14.09
C ASN A 289 8.36 -16.83 -15.03
N ILE A 290 9.11 -15.81 -14.59
CA ILE A 290 10.41 -15.46 -15.17
C ILE A 290 11.47 -16.17 -14.34
N SER A 291 12.07 -17.21 -14.92
CA SER A 291 13.27 -17.85 -14.40
C SER A 291 14.49 -16.94 -14.60
N GLU A 292 15.16 -16.62 -13.49
CA GLU A 292 16.61 -16.50 -13.30
C GLU A 292 17.52 -15.79 -14.33
N SER A 293 17.86 -14.53 -13.98
CA SER A 293 19.21 -13.91 -13.92
C SER A 293 20.01 -13.49 -15.20
N PRO A 294 20.91 -12.48 -15.08
CA PRO A 294 21.50 -11.68 -16.18
C PRO A 294 22.95 -12.11 -16.54
N PRO A 295 23.66 -11.47 -17.51
CA PRO A 295 24.45 -10.26 -17.20
C PRO A 295 24.53 -9.17 -18.31
N ASP A 296 24.88 -7.94 -17.91
CA ASP A 296 25.29 -6.77 -18.72
C ASP A 296 26.64 -7.01 -19.47
N PRO A 297 27.33 -6.04 -20.14
CA PRO A 297 27.02 -4.65 -20.56
C PRO A 297 27.42 -4.35 -22.04
N VAL A 298 27.28 -3.10 -22.52
CA VAL A 298 28.27 -2.33 -23.35
C VAL A 298 27.66 -1.00 -23.82
N LEU A 299 28.19 0.10 -23.27
CA LEU A 299 28.70 1.34 -23.92
C LEU A 299 28.16 1.63 -25.35
N SER A 300 27.78 2.83 -25.79
CA SER A 300 28.26 4.19 -25.49
C SER A 300 27.73 5.12 -26.60
N GLN A 301 27.95 6.44 -26.41
CA GLN A 301 27.94 7.53 -27.40
C GLN A 301 26.59 8.26 -27.52
N SER A 302 26.40 9.36 -26.78
CA SER A 302 26.78 10.76 -27.12
C SER A 302 25.90 11.34 -28.23
N SER A 303 25.49 12.60 -28.29
CA SER A 303 25.59 13.83 -27.49
C SER A 303 25.04 14.94 -28.39
N SER A 304 24.49 16.02 -27.81
CA SER A 304 24.46 17.43 -28.29
C SER A 304 23.05 18.04 -28.12
N LEU A 305 22.83 18.84 -27.08
CA LEU A 305 23.18 20.26 -26.87
C LEU A 305 22.30 21.22 -27.69
N GLY A 306 21.59 22.09 -26.96
CA GLY A 306 20.99 23.30 -27.53
C GLY A 306 19.99 24.00 -26.61
N ASN A 307 20.48 24.67 -25.56
CA ASN A 307 19.76 25.75 -24.88
C ASN A 307 19.48 26.91 -25.85
N VAL A 308 18.26 27.45 -25.85
CA VAL A 308 18.01 28.90 -26.08
C VAL A 308 16.81 29.34 -25.23
N GLU A 309 17.04 30.37 -24.42
CA GLU A 309 16.08 31.09 -23.58
C GLU A 309 15.20 32.08 -24.39
N VAL A 310 13.98 32.28 -23.90
CA VAL A 310 13.19 33.53 -23.81
C VAL A 310 13.14 34.47 -25.02
N GLN A 311 11.96 34.55 -25.67
CA GLN A 311 11.26 35.80 -26.02
C GLN A 311 9.91 35.51 -26.71
N ASN A 312 8.83 36.07 -26.15
CA ASN A 312 7.60 36.58 -26.79
C ASN A 312 6.34 36.35 -25.96
N GLN A 313 6.18 37.19 -24.94
CA GLN A 313 4.89 37.61 -24.40
C GLN A 313 4.23 38.57 -25.40
N THR A 314 3.52 38.10 -26.43
CA THR A 314 2.57 38.91 -27.24
C THR A 314 1.73 38.04 -28.19
N THR A 315 1.15 36.93 -27.73
CA THR A 315 0.26 36.11 -28.59
C THR A 315 -0.99 35.54 -27.90
N LEU A 316 -1.21 35.85 -26.62
CA LEU A 316 -2.38 35.35 -25.87
C LEU A 316 -3.58 36.32 -25.84
N GLU A 317 -3.41 37.59 -26.21
CA GLU A 317 -4.53 38.56 -26.27
C GLU A 317 -5.17 38.67 -27.67
N GLU A 318 -4.43 38.33 -28.74
CA GLU A 318 -5.00 38.30 -30.10
C GLU A 318 -5.86 37.06 -30.35
N SER A 319 -5.58 35.95 -29.65
CA SER A 319 -6.37 34.72 -29.75
C SER A 319 -7.72 34.80 -29.01
N LEU A 320 -7.86 35.72 -28.05
CA LEU A 320 -9.11 35.92 -27.28
C LEU A 320 -10.07 36.92 -27.94
N SER A 321 -9.57 37.74 -28.86
CA SER A 321 -10.37 38.78 -29.55
C SER A 321 -11.15 38.26 -30.76
N GLN A 322 -10.84 37.05 -31.24
CA GLN A 322 -11.49 36.42 -32.40
C GLN A 322 -12.69 35.53 -32.04
N LEU A 323 -12.99 35.33 -30.76
CA LEU A 323 -14.15 34.53 -30.30
C LEU A 323 -15.39 35.37 -29.97
N SER A 324 -15.34 36.70 -30.14
CA SER A 324 -16.49 37.60 -29.96
C SER A 324 -16.93 38.21 -31.27
N LEU A 325 -17.62 37.41 -32.08
CA LEU A 325 -18.59 37.79 -33.10
C LEU A 325 -18.86 36.49 -33.86
N HIS A 326 -19.91 35.77 -33.48
CA HIS A 326 -20.81 35.00 -34.35
C HIS A 326 -21.93 34.53 -33.42
N THR A 327 -23.00 35.33 -33.41
CA THR A 327 -24.27 35.01 -32.79
C THR A 327 -24.96 33.97 -33.66
N GLU A 328 -24.60 32.70 -33.53
CA GLU A 328 -25.43 31.59 -34.00
C GLU A 328 -25.39 30.46 -32.96
N GLU A 329 -26.57 30.05 -32.51
CA GLU A 329 -26.76 28.89 -31.64
C GLU A 329 -26.19 27.64 -32.33
N PRO A 330 -25.25 26.90 -31.73
CA PRO A 330 -24.74 25.70 -32.37
C PRO A 330 -25.73 24.56 -32.16
N LYS A 331 -26.33 24.07 -33.24
CA LYS A 331 -26.93 22.73 -33.30
C LYS A 331 -25.84 21.70 -32.97
N PRO A 332 -26.00 20.86 -31.94
CA PRO A 332 -24.97 19.90 -31.58
C PRO A 332 -25.16 18.65 -32.44
N GLU A 333 -24.52 18.57 -33.60
CA GLU A 333 -24.37 17.30 -34.34
C GLU A 333 -22.98 16.72 -34.07
N LEU A 334 -22.87 15.89 -33.03
CA LEU A 334 -21.67 15.12 -32.74
C LEU A 334 -21.63 13.89 -33.69
N LYS A 335 -20.52 13.68 -34.39
CA LYS A 335 -20.32 12.53 -35.28
C LYS A 335 -20.40 11.20 -34.51
N ALA A 336 -21.07 10.21 -35.08
CA ALA A 336 -21.20 8.87 -34.52
C ALA A 336 -19.83 8.16 -34.46
N LEU A 337 -19.52 7.60 -33.30
CA LEU A 337 -18.30 6.86 -32.99
C LEU A 337 -18.47 5.36 -33.29
N PRO A 338 -17.43 4.66 -33.82
CA PRO A 338 -17.40 3.21 -33.86
C PRO A 338 -17.28 2.64 -32.43
N MET A 339 -18.07 1.61 -32.14
CA MET A 339 -18.16 0.97 -30.82
C MET A 339 -16.84 0.28 -30.43
N PRO A 340 -16.28 0.52 -29.23
CA PRO A 340 -15.12 -0.23 -28.73
C PRO A 340 -15.50 -1.69 -28.42
N GLN A 341 -14.70 -2.64 -28.93
CA GLN A 341 -14.85 -4.07 -28.65
C GLN A 341 -14.15 -4.40 -27.32
N ASN A 342 -14.87 -4.40 -26.20
CA ASN A 342 -14.31 -4.77 -24.88
C ASN A 342 -14.69 -6.21 -24.48
N GLU A 343 -13.71 -7.10 -24.36
CA GLU A 343 -13.82 -8.47 -23.84
C GLU A 343 -13.80 -8.53 -22.29
N LEU A 344 -14.71 -7.83 -21.61
CA LEU A 344 -14.95 -8.06 -20.18
C LEU A 344 -16.39 -8.56 -19.98
N GLU A 345 -16.55 -9.87 -19.82
CA GLU A 345 -17.87 -10.46 -19.54
C GLU A 345 -18.20 -10.31 -18.05
N LEU A 346 -18.86 -9.21 -17.69
CA LEU A 346 -19.48 -9.07 -16.37
C LEU A 346 -20.72 -9.98 -16.29
N PRO A 347 -20.84 -10.83 -15.27
CA PRO A 347 -22.00 -11.70 -15.15
C PRO A 347 -23.28 -10.87 -14.89
N GLN A 348 -24.38 -11.22 -15.56
CA GLN A 348 -25.61 -10.40 -15.62
C GLN A 348 -26.19 -10.05 -14.23
N ASN A 349 -26.12 -10.99 -13.30
CA ASN A 349 -26.55 -10.79 -11.91
C ASN A 349 -25.79 -9.64 -11.21
N LEU A 350 -24.52 -9.44 -11.55
CA LEU A 350 -23.72 -8.35 -11.03
C LEU A 350 -24.12 -7.02 -11.67
N THR A 351 -24.35 -7.01 -12.98
CA THR A 351 -24.85 -5.83 -13.69
C THR A 351 -26.19 -5.36 -13.10
N ASP A 352 -27.13 -6.27 -12.86
CA ASP A 352 -28.43 -5.96 -12.25
C ASP A 352 -28.30 -5.41 -10.82
N ALA A 353 -27.39 -5.98 -10.02
CA ALA A 353 -27.11 -5.51 -8.67
C ALA A 353 -26.49 -4.10 -8.67
N ILE A 354 -25.57 -3.83 -9.61
CA ILE A 354 -24.97 -2.50 -9.79
C ILE A 354 -26.05 -1.48 -10.17
N ILE A 355 -26.91 -1.79 -11.14
CA ILE A 355 -28.00 -0.89 -11.56
C ILE A 355 -28.90 -0.53 -10.36
N ARG A 356 -29.30 -1.53 -9.56
CA ARG A 356 -30.13 -1.30 -8.37
C ARG A 356 -29.39 -0.46 -7.33
N ALA A 357 -28.13 -0.77 -7.04
CA ALA A 357 -27.32 -0.01 -6.10
C ALA A 357 -27.13 1.46 -6.51
N LEU A 358 -26.84 1.72 -7.79
CA LEU A 358 -26.65 3.08 -8.32
C LEU A 358 -27.96 3.86 -8.42
N SER A 359 -29.12 3.20 -8.46
CA SER A 359 -30.43 3.84 -8.54
C SER A 359 -30.96 4.34 -7.18
N HIS A 360 -30.36 3.93 -6.06
CA HIS A 360 -30.79 4.38 -4.74
C HIS A 360 -30.31 5.81 -4.42
N GLU A 361 -31.25 6.72 -4.16
CA GLU A 361 -30.98 8.14 -3.84
C GLU A 361 -29.97 8.30 -2.68
N HIS A 362 -30.10 7.50 -1.61
CA HIS A 362 -29.19 7.56 -0.46
C HIS A 362 -27.73 7.28 -0.82
N VAL A 363 -27.47 6.38 -1.77
CA VAL A 363 -26.10 6.06 -2.24
C VAL A 363 -25.57 7.20 -3.10
N GLN A 364 -26.42 7.79 -3.95
CA GLN A 364 -26.09 8.93 -4.80
C GLN A 364 -25.73 10.17 -3.97
N GLU A 365 -26.46 10.44 -2.90
CA GLU A 365 -26.19 11.57 -1.99
C GLU A 365 -24.94 11.34 -1.14
N ALA A 366 -24.74 10.11 -0.65
CA ALA A 366 -23.62 9.79 0.23
C ALA A 366 -22.25 9.77 -0.48
N ALA A 367 -22.18 9.29 -1.72
CA ALA A 367 -20.93 9.17 -2.47
C ALA A 367 -21.09 9.46 -3.99
N PRO A 368 -21.46 10.70 -4.39
CA PRO A 368 -21.81 11.01 -5.79
C PRO A 368 -20.65 10.84 -6.77
N SER A 369 -19.42 11.24 -6.40
CA SER A 369 -18.24 11.05 -7.26
C SER A 369 -17.94 9.59 -7.55
N LEU A 370 -18.10 8.69 -6.56
CA LEU A 370 -17.90 7.26 -6.77
C LEU A 370 -18.98 6.67 -7.68
N VAL A 371 -20.23 7.04 -7.46
CA VAL A 371 -21.37 6.62 -8.30
C VAL A 371 -21.16 7.04 -9.74
N LEU A 372 -20.77 8.30 -9.98
CA LEU A 372 -20.47 8.82 -11.32
C LEU A 372 -19.29 8.10 -11.96
N TYR A 373 -18.24 7.83 -11.18
CA TYR A 373 -17.07 7.08 -11.65
C TYR A 373 -17.41 5.66 -12.08
N VAL A 374 -18.19 4.93 -11.26
CA VAL A 374 -18.65 3.57 -11.56
C VAL A 374 -19.54 3.59 -12.81
N LEU A 375 -20.51 4.51 -12.86
CA LEU A 375 -21.46 4.63 -13.95
C LEU A 375 -20.78 4.92 -15.29
N GLY A 376 -19.82 5.84 -15.30
CA GLY A 376 -19.07 6.22 -16.49
C GLY A 376 -18.13 5.10 -16.96
N THR A 377 -17.43 4.44 -16.04
CA THR A 377 -16.47 3.37 -16.37
C THR A 377 -17.17 2.09 -16.84
N LEU A 378 -18.31 1.75 -16.24
CA LEU A 378 -19.09 0.55 -16.59
C LEU A 378 -20.21 0.84 -17.61
N ALA A 379 -20.24 2.05 -18.18
CA ALA A 379 -21.24 2.47 -19.17
C ALA A 379 -21.44 1.48 -20.33
N PRO A 380 -20.39 0.85 -20.92
CA PRO A 380 -20.56 -0.12 -21.99
C PRO A 380 -21.41 -1.34 -21.61
N TYR A 381 -21.46 -1.68 -20.32
CA TYR A 381 -22.11 -2.89 -19.81
C TYR A 381 -23.49 -2.62 -19.17
N LEU A 382 -23.79 -1.35 -18.87
CA LEU A 382 -24.99 -0.95 -18.13
C LEU A 382 -26.00 -0.31 -19.08
N ASP A 383 -27.04 -1.02 -19.52
CA ASP A 383 -28.06 -0.49 -20.45
C ASP A 383 -28.82 0.73 -19.91
N SER A 384 -29.14 0.73 -18.61
CA SER A 384 -29.84 1.83 -17.93
C SER A 384 -28.94 3.02 -17.55
N ALA A 385 -27.66 3.03 -17.97
CA ALA A 385 -26.73 4.09 -17.58
C ALA A 385 -27.18 5.52 -17.97
N PRO A 386 -27.75 5.76 -19.17
CA PRO A 386 -28.26 7.09 -19.53
C PRO A 386 -29.40 7.58 -18.63
N ASP A 387 -30.31 6.68 -18.23
CA ASP A 387 -31.46 7.00 -17.39
C ASP A 387 -31.02 7.40 -15.97
N ILE A 388 -30.08 6.63 -15.41
CA ILE A 388 -29.48 6.92 -14.09
C ILE A 388 -28.73 8.25 -14.15
N LEU A 389 -27.95 8.50 -15.21
CA LEU A 389 -27.24 9.77 -15.39
C LEU A 389 -28.22 10.95 -15.46
N GLN A 390 -29.33 10.81 -16.16
CA GLN A 390 -30.35 11.87 -16.24
C GLN A 390 -30.93 12.19 -14.86
N HIS A 391 -31.23 11.16 -14.06
CA HIS A 391 -31.72 11.36 -12.70
C HIS A 391 -30.68 12.08 -11.83
N ILE A 392 -29.44 11.60 -11.82
CA ILE A 392 -28.34 12.22 -11.06
C ILE A 392 -28.08 13.66 -11.53
N SER A 393 -28.17 13.94 -12.83
CA SER A 393 -27.92 15.29 -13.37
C SER A 393 -28.89 16.35 -12.82
N SER A 394 -30.10 15.93 -12.40
CA SER A 394 -31.11 16.81 -11.82
C SER A 394 -30.82 17.22 -10.37
N LEU A 395 -29.93 16.50 -9.69
CA LEU A 395 -29.50 16.79 -8.33
C LEU A 395 -28.53 17.98 -8.29
N ALA A 396 -28.50 18.67 -7.15
CA ALA A 396 -27.61 19.81 -6.92
C ALA A 396 -26.31 19.34 -6.23
N PHE A 397 -25.18 19.51 -6.91
CA PHE A 397 -23.88 19.06 -6.40
C PHE A 397 -22.85 20.19 -6.23
N SER A 398 -21.75 19.87 -5.54
CA SER A 398 -20.57 20.73 -5.46
C SER A 398 -19.89 20.88 -6.83
N PRO A 399 -19.08 21.94 -7.05
CA PRO A 399 -18.36 22.14 -8.30
C PRO A 399 -17.46 20.94 -8.68
N SER A 400 -16.78 20.30 -7.72
CA SER A 400 -15.92 19.14 -8.01
C SER A 400 -16.72 17.95 -8.59
N VAL A 401 -17.86 17.63 -7.99
CA VAL A 401 -18.76 16.56 -8.44
C VAL A 401 -19.40 16.90 -9.78
N HIS A 402 -19.70 18.18 -10.05
CA HIS A 402 -20.14 18.60 -11.38
C HIS A 402 -19.08 18.36 -12.45
N ALA A 403 -17.80 18.50 -12.13
CA ALA A 403 -16.75 18.19 -13.07
C ALA A 403 -16.63 16.67 -13.30
N ASP A 404 -16.82 15.84 -12.27
CA ASP A 404 -16.92 14.37 -12.41
C ASP A 404 -18.14 13.96 -13.25
N LEU A 405 -19.27 14.66 -13.11
CA LEU A 405 -20.48 14.45 -13.90
C LEU A 405 -20.23 14.68 -15.40
N VAL A 406 -19.46 15.72 -15.75
CA VAL A 406 -19.07 15.98 -17.15
C VAL A 406 -18.23 14.83 -17.68
N THR A 407 -17.27 14.33 -16.90
CA THR A 407 -16.43 13.16 -17.27
C THR A 407 -17.28 11.91 -17.50
N ALA A 408 -18.17 11.58 -16.56
CA ALA A 408 -19.05 10.42 -16.66
C ALA A 408 -20.00 10.53 -17.87
N ALA A 409 -20.58 11.71 -18.10
CA ALA A 409 -21.45 11.96 -19.25
C ALA A 409 -20.70 11.77 -20.58
N ALA A 410 -19.44 12.17 -20.66
CA ALA A 410 -18.61 11.96 -21.85
C ALA A 410 -18.27 10.47 -22.06
N GLN A 411 -17.92 9.74 -21.00
CA GLN A 411 -17.67 8.29 -21.08
C GLN A 411 -18.90 7.51 -21.54
N ILE A 412 -20.09 7.87 -21.04
CA ILE A 412 -21.36 7.28 -21.45
C ILE A 412 -21.70 7.66 -22.91
N PHE A 413 -21.40 8.89 -23.32
CA PHE A 413 -21.60 9.33 -24.71
C PHE A 413 -20.75 8.56 -25.71
N ILE A 414 -19.48 8.29 -25.37
CA ILE A 414 -18.59 7.47 -26.20
C ILE A 414 -19.14 6.05 -26.37
N SER A 415 -19.77 5.52 -25.32
CA SER A 415 -20.36 4.18 -25.33
C SER A 415 -21.70 4.12 -26.07
N ARG A 416 -22.56 5.14 -25.94
CA ARG A 416 -23.92 5.19 -26.52
C ARG A 416 -24.27 6.60 -27.04
N PRO A 417 -23.74 7.01 -28.20
CA PRO A 417 -23.86 8.39 -28.67
C PRO A 417 -25.31 8.78 -29.00
N ALA A 418 -26.10 7.86 -29.58
CA ALA A 418 -27.46 8.15 -30.05
C ALA A 418 -28.45 8.53 -28.93
N GLN A 419 -28.28 7.99 -27.72
CA GLN A 419 -29.19 8.22 -26.60
C GLN A 419 -28.78 9.41 -25.72
N THR A 420 -27.50 9.78 -25.74
CA THR A 420 -26.89 10.64 -24.72
C THR A 420 -26.43 12.00 -25.26
N GLN A 421 -26.52 12.22 -26.58
CA GLN A 421 -26.14 13.47 -27.24
C GLN A 421 -26.82 14.71 -26.64
N LEU A 422 -28.15 14.66 -26.46
CA LEU A 422 -28.93 15.76 -25.87
C LEU A 422 -28.59 15.96 -24.39
N LEU A 423 -28.37 14.86 -23.67
CA LEU A 423 -28.04 14.87 -22.24
C LEU A 423 -26.65 15.47 -21.99
N LEU A 424 -25.65 15.06 -22.79
CA LEU A 424 -24.30 15.61 -22.73
C LEU A 424 -24.29 17.11 -23.08
N ALA A 425 -25.02 17.52 -24.13
CA ALA A 425 -25.13 18.93 -24.50
C ALA A 425 -25.72 19.78 -23.36
N ALA A 426 -26.76 19.29 -22.69
CA ALA A 426 -27.37 19.97 -21.54
C ALA A 426 -26.39 20.08 -20.35
N ILE A 427 -25.65 19.00 -20.05
CA ILE A 427 -24.66 18.97 -18.95
C ILE A 427 -23.50 19.93 -19.25
N LEU A 428 -22.97 19.94 -20.48
CA LEU A 428 -21.91 20.85 -20.90
C LEU A 428 -22.37 22.32 -20.85
N ALA A 429 -23.57 22.62 -21.37
CA ALA A 429 -24.13 23.97 -21.31
C ALA A 429 -24.31 24.47 -19.87
N ARG A 430 -24.64 23.57 -18.94
CA ARG A 430 -24.66 23.89 -17.50
C ARG A 430 -23.26 24.10 -16.94
N ALA A 431 -22.29 23.27 -17.32
CA ALA A 431 -20.90 23.36 -16.84
C ALA A 431 -20.20 24.65 -17.30
N PHE A 432 -20.45 25.12 -18.54
CA PHE A 432 -19.91 26.39 -19.04
C PHE A 432 -20.47 27.63 -18.34
N LYS A 433 -21.65 27.53 -17.70
CA LYS A 433 -22.20 28.62 -16.88
C LYS A 433 -21.57 28.69 -15.48
N CYS A 434 -20.89 27.63 -15.05
CA CYS A 434 -20.17 27.59 -13.78
C CYS A 434 -18.77 28.18 -13.94
N VAL A 435 -18.22 28.75 -12.86
CA VAL A 435 -16.84 29.25 -12.84
C VAL A 435 -15.92 28.21 -12.20
N GLY A 436 -14.74 27.99 -12.77
CA GLY A 436 -13.69 27.14 -12.21
C GLY A 436 -13.55 25.77 -12.88
N GLU A 437 -13.20 24.76 -12.08
CA GLU A 437 -12.88 23.40 -12.52
C GLU A 437 -13.90 22.75 -13.49
N PRO A 438 -15.24 22.89 -13.29
CA PRO A 438 -16.23 22.31 -14.20
C PRO A 438 -16.15 22.86 -15.63
N ALA A 439 -15.93 24.17 -15.77
CA ALA A 439 -15.86 24.83 -17.08
C ALA A 439 -14.58 24.45 -17.80
N SER A 440 -13.44 24.39 -17.09
CA SER A 440 -12.18 23.91 -17.66
C SER A 440 -12.28 22.46 -18.13
N ARG A 441 -12.89 21.58 -17.32
CA ARG A 441 -13.09 20.17 -17.68
C ARG A 441 -14.03 20.00 -18.87
N ALA A 442 -15.12 20.76 -18.91
CA ALA A 442 -16.06 20.79 -20.03
C ALA A 442 -15.41 21.29 -21.33
N ALA A 443 -14.59 22.34 -21.26
CA ALA A 443 -13.86 22.87 -22.41
C ALA A 443 -12.89 21.83 -22.99
N LEU A 444 -12.10 21.16 -22.13
CA LEU A 444 -11.17 20.11 -22.54
C LEU A 444 -11.90 18.93 -23.18
N ILE A 445 -12.94 18.40 -22.53
CA ILE A 445 -13.71 17.28 -23.04
C ILE A 445 -14.37 17.63 -24.37
N TYR A 446 -14.99 18.82 -24.47
CA TYR A 446 -15.62 19.27 -25.71
C TYR A 446 -14.60 19.42 -26.86
N ALA A 447 -13.44 20.02 -26.60
CA ALA A 447 -12.37 20.12 -27.59
C ALA A 447 -11.88 18.74 -28.06
N THR A 448 -11.61 17.82 -27.12
CA THR A 448 -11.16 16.46 -27.46
C THR A 448 -12.18 15.66 -28.26
N LEU A 449 -13.48 15.80 -27.96
CA LEU A 449 -14.55 15.15 -28.72
C LEU A 449 -14.74 15.73 -30.12
N GLN A 450 -14.43 17.02 -30.32
CA GLN A 450 -14.49 17.67 -31.64
C GLN A 450 -13.31 17.30 -32.54
N GLU A 451 -12.10 17.22 -31.99
CA GLU A 451 -10.88 16.97 -32.77
C GLU A 451 -10.67 15.47 -33.06
N HIS A 452 -10.63 14.63 -32.02
CA HIS A 452 -10.26 13.21 -32.14
C HIS A 452 -11.06 12.34 -31.15
N PRO A 453 -12.21 11.79 -31.58
CA PRO A 453 -13.12 11.11 -30.66
C PRO A 453 -12.60 9.71 -30.24
N SER A 454 -11.68 9.11 -31.01
CA SER A 454 -10.93 7.89 -30.61
C SER A 454 -9.95 8.15 -29.47
N ASP A 455 -9.25 9.29 -29.52
CA ASP A 455 -8.23 9.65 -28.54
C ASP A 455 -8.89 10.13 -27.24
N ALA A 456 -10.07 10.75 -27.36
CA ALA A 456 -10.94 11.06 -26.23
C ALA A 456 -11.37 9.77 -25.48
N ALA A 457 -11.69 8.68 -26.18
CA ALA A 457 -12.03 7.41 -25.56
C ALA A 457 -10.86 6.80 -24.77
N PHE A 458 -9.64 6.94 -25.30
CA PHE A 458 -8.42 6.52 -24.62
C PHE A 458 -8.12 7.38 -23.37
N LEU A 459 -8.18 8.71 -23.50
CA LEU A 459 -7.88 9.65 -22.41
C LEU A 459 -8.91 9.59 -21.27
N LEU A 460 -10.17 9.33 -21.59
CA LEU A 460 -11.24 9.20 -20.60
C LEU A 460 -11.30 7.81 -19.96
N GLY A 461 -10.43 6.87 -20.34
CA GLY A 461 -10.42 5.52 -19.77
C GLY A 461 -11.72 4.73 -20.02
N ALA A 462 -12.48 5.10 -21.07
CA ALA A 462 -13.67 4.38 -21.49
C ALA A 462 -13.35 2.98 -22.07
N THR A 463 -12.06 2.75 -22.37
CA THR A 463 -11.48 1.44 -22.63
C THR A 463 -10.69 0.99 -21.39
N VAL A 464 -11.09 -0.12 -20.78
CA VAL A 464 -10.32 -0.76 -19.70
C VAL A 464 -8.92 -1.05 -20.24
N LYS A 465 -7.87 -0.71 -19.49
CA LYS A 465 -6.46 -0.97 -19.84
C LYS A 465 -6.28 -2.40 -20.37
N GLN A 466 -6.13 -2.57 -21.68
CA GLN A 466 -5.38 -3.68 -22.23
C GLN A 466 -3.91 -3.28 -22.20
N SER A 467 -3.18 -3.72 -21.18
CA SER A 467 -1.74 -3.85 -21.33
C SER A 467 -1.47 -4.91 -22.40
N LEU A 468 -0.75 -4.49 -23.45
CA LEU A 468 -0.11 -5.31 -24.49
C LEU A 468 -1.03 -5.87 -25.58
N ARG A 469 -1.14 -5.13 -26.70
CA ARG A 469 -1.05 -5.67 -28.07
C ARG A 469 -1.03 -4.54 -29.10
N SER A 470 0.16 -4.01 -29.36
CA SER A 470 0.46 -3.32 -30.62
C SER A 470 1.97 -3.37 -30.82
N ASN A 471 2.47 -4.53 -31.25
CA ASN A 471 3.80 -4.71 -31.83
C ASN A 471 3.84 -5.99 -32.70
N ASN A 472 2.75 -6.32 -33.40
CA ASN A 472 2.70 -7.52 -34.24
C ASN A 472 1.89 -7.34 -35.55
N GLU A 473 1.76 -6.12 -36.05
CA GLU A 473 1.14 -5.87 -37.38
C GLU A 473 2.04 -5.06 -38.33
N GLU A 474 3.37 -5.17 -38.19
CA GLU A 474 4.32 -4.71 -39.23
C GLU A 474 5.28 -5.82 -39.70
N CYS A 475 4.90 -7.09 -39.57
CA CYS A 475 5.71 -8.21 -40.06
C CYS A 475 4.90 -9.20 -40.91
N GLN A 476 4.04 -8.72 -41.79
CA GLN A 476 3.42 -9.53 -42.86
C GLN A 476 3.23 -8.76 -44.19
N GLU A 477 4.21 -7.96 -44.61
CA GLU A 477 4.29 -7.50 -46.00
C GLU A 477 5.74 -7.49 -46.48
N GLN A 478 6.38 -8.66 -46.53
CA GLN A 478 7.65 -8.85 -47.25
C GLN A 478 7.98 -10.34 -47.53
N GLN A 479 6.99 -11.13 -47.96
CA GLN A 479 7.26 -12.41 -48.62
C GLN A 479 6.20 -12.66 -49.69
N LEU A 480 6.36 -12.04 -50.86
CA LEU A 480 5.82 -12.48 -52.16
C LEU A 480 6.43 -11.59 -53.25
N GLY A 481 7.55 -12.04 -53.83
CA GLY A 481 8.18 -11.38 -54.97
C GLY A 481 9.63 -11.80 -55.16
N GLY A 482 9.87 -12.93 -55.86
CA GLY A 482 11.22 -13.30 -56.29
C GLY A 482 11.42 -14.77 -56.66
N SER A 483 10.76 -15.25 -57.72
CA SER A 483 11.23 -16.38 -58.56
C SER A 483 10.54 -16.31 -59.93
N ASP A 484 11.04 -15.43 -60.79
CA ASP A 484 11.39 -15.65 -62.21
C ASP A 484 11.68 -14.30 -62.90
#